data_AF-A0A6L4B726-F1
#
_entry.id   AF-A0A6L4B726-F1
#
_cell.length_a   1.000
_cell.length_b   1.000
_cell.length_c   1.000
_cell.angle_alpha   90.00
_cell.angle_beta   90.00
_cell.angle_gamma   90.00
#
_symmetry.space_group_name_H-M   'P 1'
#
loop_
_entity.id
_entity.type
_entity.pdbx_description
1 polymer ?
#
loop_
_entity_poly.entity_id
_entity_poly.type
_entity_poly.pdbx_seq_one_letter_code
_entity_poly.pdbx_strand_id
1 'polypeptide(L)'
;MASQSVDRRRCLSCNRWGGARTPGVEPGTVEYDEDNDRGPCQEGPWHGSSRRGPRNACGQWLMWAALAPSADTSGAAAPGAVSSGPAPSESPSP
;
A
#
# COMPACT_ATOMS: atom_id res chain seq x y z
N MET A 1 -18.99 12.61 2.23
CA MET A 1 -18.06 11.82 1.39
C MET A 1 -16.67 12.42 1.56
N ALA A 2 -15.75 11.63 2.10
CA ALA A 2 -14.38 12.03 2.38
C ALA A 2 -13.40 11.22 1.54
N SER A 3 -12.25 11.82 1.21
CA SER A 3 -11.21 11.16 0.43
C SER A 3 -9.95 10.91 1.28
N GLN A 4 -9.23 9.82 0.98
CA GLN A 4 -8.02 9.43 1.69
C GLN A 4 -6.96 8.89 0.74
N SER A 5 -5.76 9.45 0.80
CA SER A 5 -4.63 9.04 -0.02
C SER A 5 -4.00 7.73 0.45
N VAL A 6 -3.63 6.88 -0.49
CA VAL A 6 -2.96 5.58 -0.27
C VAL A 6 -1.64 5.73 0.50
N ASP A 7 -0.95 6.86 0.34
CA ASP A 7 0.32 7.20 0.99
C ASP A 7 0.27 7.13 2.53
N ARG A 8 -0.90 7.38 3.12
CA ARG A 8 -1.07 7.28 4.58
C ARG A 8 -1.10 5.85 5.09
N ARG A 9 -1.16 4.83 4.21
CA ARG A 9 -1.13 3.39 4.51
C ARG A 9 -2.14 2.96 5.58
N ARG A 10 -3.37 3.46 5.45
CA ARG A 10 -4.48 3.22 6.39
C ARG A 10 -5.35 2.05 5.96
N CYS A 11 -6.19 1.57 6.88
CA CYS A 11 -7.18 0.52 6.61
C CYS A 11 -8.04 0.83 5.39
N LEU A 12 -8.47 2.08 5.20
CA LEU A 12 -9.25 2.49 4.02
C LEU A 12 -8.60 2.18 2.67
N SER A 13 -7.27 2.26 2.57
CA SER A 13 -6.52 1.94 1.35
C SER A 13 -5.91 0.53 1.40
N CYS A 14 -6.26 -0.27 2.41
CA CYS A 14 -5.74 -1.61 2.62
C CYS A 14 -6.60 -2.67 1.93
N ASN A 15 -6.04 -3.61 1.19
CA ASN A 15 -6.80 -4.68 0.53
C ASN A 15 -7.71 -5.48 1.49
N ARG A 16 -7.29 -5.60 2.75
CA ARG A 16 -7.94 -6.41 3.81
C ARG A 16 -9.10 -5.71 4.52
N TRP A 17 -9.47 -4.51 4.10
CA TRP A 17 -10.57 -3.76 4.71
C TRP A 17 -11.92 -4.16 4.13
N GLY A 18 -12.86 -4.51 5.00
CA GLY A 18 -14.22 -4.93 4.63
C GLY A 18 -15.31 -3.90 4.87
N GLY A 19 -14.96 -2.64 5.18
CA GLY A 19 -15.94 -1.55 5.27
C GLY A 19 -16.25 -0.94 3.91
N ALA A 20 -17.33 -0.15 3.85
CA ALA A 20 -17.74 0.53 2.62
C ALA A 20 -16.68 1.54 2.16
N ARG A 21 -16.30 1.46 0.88
CA ARG A 21 -15.32 2.36 0.24
C ARG A 21 -15.39 2.23 -1.28
N THR A 22 -14.93 3.25 -1.97
CA THR A 22 -14.84 3.29 -3.44
C THR A 22 -13.50 3.90 -3.87
N PRO A 23 -12.94 3.48 -5.01
CA PRO A 23 -11.78 4.18 -5.57
C PRO A 23 -12.15 5.64 -5.85
N GLY A 24 -11.26 6.56 -5.50
CA GLY A 24 -11.46 7.98 -5.72
C GLY A 24 -11.19 8.40 -7.16
N VAL A 25 -11.60 9.63 -7.48
CA VAL A 25 -11.32 10.27 -8.79
C VAL A 25 -9.82 10.31 -9.07
N GLU A 26 -9.02 10.63 -8.05
CA GLU A 26 -7.57 10.70 -8.19
C GLU A 26 -6.93 9.32 -8.01
N PRO A 27 -5.92 8.97 -8.83
CA PRO A 27 -5.22 7.70 -8.70
C PRO A 27 -4.59 7.57 -7.31
N GLY A 28 -4.76 6.40 -6.70
CA GLY A 28 -4.26 6.16 -5.33
C GLY A 28 -5.06 6.88 -4.24
N THR A 29 -6.29 7.32 -4.51
CA THR A 29 -7.19 7.83 -3.47
C THR A 29 -8.39 6.92 -3.26
N VAL A 30 -8.93 6.93 -2.05
CA VAL A 30 -10.13 6.18 -1.66
C VAL A 30 -11.18 7.17 -1.18
N GLU A 31 -12.35 7.11 -1.78
CA GLU A 31 -13.56 7.80 -1.33
C GLU A 31 -14.31 6.90 -0.35
N TYR A 32 -14.84 7.50 0.71
CA TYR A 32 -15.65 6.79 1.70
C TYR A 32 -16.68 7.69 2.35
N ASP A 33 -17.69 7.06 2.91
CA ASP A 33 -18.71 7.73 3.70
C ASP A 33 -18.23 7.82 5.16
N GLU A 34 -18.22 9.02 5.74
CA GLU A 34 -17.73 9.24 7.09
C GLU A 34 -18.71 8.78 8.18
N ASP A 35 -19.99 8.69 7.84
CA ASP A 35 -21.04 8.16 8.69
C ASP A 35 -21.09 6.62 8.67
N ASN A 36 -20.63 6.00 7.57
CA ASN A 36 -20.51 4.55 7.39
C ASN A 36 -19.05 4.10 7.17
N ASP A 37 -18.15 4.67 7.96
CA ASP A 37 -16.70 4.56 7.79
C ASP A 37 -16.10 3.34 8.51
N ARG A 38 -16.93 2.52 9.15
CA ARG A 38 -16.52 1.38 9.96
C ARG A 38 -16.55 0.09 9.15
N GLY A 39 -15.58 -0.77 9.41
CA GLY A 39 -15.44 -2.03 8.72
C GLY A 39 -14.62 -3.04 9.53
N PRO A 40 -14.93 -4.33 9.41
CA PRO A 40 -14.07 -5.38 9.92
C PRO A 40 -12.79 -5.48 9.10
N CYS A 41 -11.69 -5.83 9.77
CA CYS A 41 -10.50 -6.30 9.09
C CYS A 41 -10.73 -7.76 8.66
N GLN A 42 -10.71 -8.01 7.36
CA GLN A 42 -10.98 -9.33 6.76
C GLN A 42 -9.80 -10.28 6.90
N GLU A 43 -8.59 -9.78 7.19
CA GLU A 43 -7.40 -10.61 7.23
C GLU A 43 -6.28 -9.89 8.02
N GLY A 44 -5.47 -10.64 8.78
CA GLY A 44 -4.32 -10.11 9.53
C GLY A 44 -4.44 -10.19 11.05
N PRO A 45 -3.61 -9.44 11.80
CA PRO A 45 -3.56 -9.56 13.25
C PRO A 45 -4.88 -9.14 13.94
N TRP A 46 -5.76 -8.44 13.22
CA TRP A 46 -7.08 -8.01 13.69
C TRP A 46 -8.23 -8.67 12.93
N HIS A 47 -8.00 -9.83 12.30
CA HIS A 47 -9.03 -10.59 11.59
C HIS A 47 -10.30 -10.75 12.44
N GLY A 48 -11.46 -10.38 11.90
CA GLY A 48 -12.75 -10.46 12.59
C GLY A 48 -13.01 -9.37 13.63
N SER A 49 -12.06 -8.46 13.88
CA SER A 49 -12.30 -7.30 14.75
C SER A 49 -13.19 -6.28 14.06
N SER A 50 -14.43 -6.15 14.52
CA SER A 50 -15.54 -5.47 13.84
C SER A 50 -15.73 -3.99 14.20
N ARG A 51 -14.74 -3.32 14.80
CA ARG A 51 -14.85 -1.91 15.24
C ARG A 51 -13.54 -1.13 15.18
N ARG A 52 -12.86 -1.13 14.03
CA ARG A 52 -11.74 -0.21 13.80
C ARG A 52 -12.22 0.91 12.89
N GLY A 53 -11.90 2.14 13.25
CA GLY A 53 -12.09 3.28 12.36
C GLY A 53 -11.13 3.18 11.18
N PRO A 54 -11.47 3.77 10.03
CA PRO A 54 -10.78 3.63 8.77
C PRO A 54 -9.41 4.34 8.74
N ARG A 55 -9.18 5.19 9.75
CA ARG A 55 -7.93 5.91 9.98
C ARG A 55 -6.86 5.07 10.71
N ASN A 56 -7.21 3.86 11.16
CA ASN A 56 -6.26 2.96 11.80
C ASN A 56 -5.29 2.31 10.79
N ALA A 57 -4.19 1.78 11.31
CA ALA A 57 -3.25 0.95 10.56
C ALA A 57 -2.93 -0.29 11.41
N CYS A 58 -3.14 -1.49 10.85
CA CYS A 58 -2.83 -2.75 11.52
C CYS A 58 -1.34 -3.14 11.43
N GLY A 59 -0.49 -2.29 10.84
CA GLY A 59 0.93 -2.55 10.60
C GLY A 59 1.24 -3.56 9.48
N GLN A 60 0.22 -4.20 8.90
CA GLN A 60 0.30 -5.14 7.79
C GLN A 60 -0.48 -4.60 6.59
N TRP A 61 -0.19 -3.34 6.23
CA TRP A 61 -0.88 -2.65 5.16
C TRP A 61 -0.49 -3.23 3.80
N LEU A 62 -1.49 -3.52 2.98
CA LEU A 62 -1.34 -4.02 1.61
C LEU A 62 -2.17 -3.11 0.71
N MET A 63 -1.59 -2.59 -0.38
CA MET A 63 -2.32 -1.72 -1.30
C MET A 63 -3.58 -2.40 -1.80
N TRP A 64 -4.72 -1.70 -1.73
CA TRP A 64 -5.97 -2.20 -2.27
C TRP A 64 -5.86 -2.33 -3.79
N ALA A 65 -6.16 -3.53 -4.31
CA ALA A 65 -5.99 -3.83 -5.73
C ALA A 65 -6.82 -2.93 -6.67
N ALA A 66 -7.96 -2.40 -6.20
CA ALA A 66 -8.76 -1.46 -6.99
C ALA A 66 -8.09 -0.09 -7.20
N LEU A 67 -7.05 0.23 -6.41
CA LEU A 67 -6.24 1.45 -6.55
C LEU A 67 -4.96 1.23 -7.34
N ALA A 68 -4.59 -0.03 -7.59
CA ALA A 68 -3.44 -0.31 -8.43
C ALA A 68 -3.73 0.29 -9.81
N PRO A 69 -2.80 1.06 -10.40
CA PRO A 69 -2.96 1.45 -11.79
C PRO A 69 -3.15 0.16 -12.57
N SER A 70 -4.26 0.06 -13.32
CA SER A 70 -4.47 -1.06 -14.24
C SER A 70 -3.16 -1.24 -14.96
N ALA A 71 -2.51 -2.38 -14.74
CA ALA A 71 -1.24 -2.70 -15.34
C ALA A 71 -1.49 -2.91 -16.84
N ASP A 72 -1.73 -1.81 -17.55
CA ASP A 72 -1.42 -1.75 -18.95
C ASP A 72 0.10 -1.76 -19.02
N THR A 73 0.59 -2.74 -19.76
CA THR A 73 1.99 -3.11 -19.94
C THR A 73 2.78 -1.96 -20.56
N SER A 74 3.21 -0.99 -19.76
CA SER A 74 4.26 -0.08 -20.20
C SER A 74 5.04 0.51 -19.03
N GLY A 75 6.25 0.00 -18.85
CA GLY A 75 7.32 0.78 -18.23
C GLY A 75 7.63 0.49 -16.77
N ALA A 76 7.67 -0.78 -16.36
CA ALA A 76 8.59 -1.18 -15.28
C ALA A 76 10.04 -1.09 -15.79
N ALA A 77 10.53 0.15 -15.99
CA ALA A 77 11.95 0.43 -16.02
C ALA A 77 12.43 0.37 -14.57
N ALA A 78 12.94 -0.80 -14.18
CA ALA A 78 13.82 -0.89 -13.03
C ALA A 78 15.24 -0.53 -13.51
N PRO A 79 15.82 0.62 -13.14
CA PRO A 79 17.26 0.79 -13.27
C PRO A 79 17.94 -0.02 -12.17
N GLY A 80 18.45 -1.17 -12.57
CA GLY A 80 19.80 -1.61 -12.24
C GLY A 80 20.10 -1.89 -10.77
N ALA A 81 19.88 -3.15 -10.36
CA ALA A 81 20.83 -3.79 -9.45
C ALA A 81 22.15 -3.96 -10.23
N VAL A 82 23.08 -3.02 -10.09
CA VAL A 82 24.48 -3.28 -10.42
C VAL A 82 25.18 -3.79 -9.17
N SER A 83 25.50 -5.08 -9.21
CA SER A 83 26.46 -5.74 -8.33
C SER A 83 27.79 -4.98 -8.34
N SER A 84 28.16 -4.39 -7.21
CA SER A 84 29.57 -4.10 -6.93
C SER A 84 30.22 -5.40 -6.45
N GLY A 85 30.68 -6.22 -7.41
CA GLY A 85 31.63 -7.30 -7.15
C GLY A 85 33.00 -6.73 -6.74
N PRO A 86 33.84 -7.54 -6.06
CA PRO A 86 34.96 -7.04 -5.24
C PRO A 86 36.16 -6.59 -6.08
N ALA A 87 36.87 -5.57 -5.60
CA ALA A 87 38.15 -5.16 -6.16
C ALA A 87 39.24 -6.21 -5.82
N PRO A 88 40.07 -6.63 -6.79
CA PRO A 88 41.21 -7.50 -6.53
C PRO A 88 42.39 -6.72 -5.91
N SER A 89 43.11 -7.45 -5.06
CA SER A 89 44.37 -7.08 -4.42
C SER A 89 45.47 -6.72 -5.43
N GLU A 90 46.11 -5.56 -5.27
CA GLU A 90 47.51 -5.35 -5.69
C GLU A 90 48.24 -4.49 -4.64
N SER A 91 49.12 -5.14 -3.86
CA SER A 91 50.40 -4.57 -3.40
C SER A 91 51.42 -4.71 -4.56
N PRO A 92 52.65 -4.12 -4.59
CA PRO A 92 53.42 -3.45 -3.52
C PRO A 92 54.32 -2.23 -3.94
N SER A 93 54.99 -1.61 -2.95
CA SER A 93 56.39 -1.06 -2.93
C SER A 93 56.78 0.17 -3.81
N PRO A 94 57.95 0.83 -3.59
CA PRO A 94 59.16 0.48 -2.80
C PRO A 94 59.16 0.89 -1.33
#